data_AF-A0A8J3DD68-F1
#
_entry.id   AF-A0A8J3DD68-F1
#
_cell.length_a   1.000
_cell.length_b   1.000
_cell.length_c   1.000
_cell.angle_alpha   90.00
_cell.angle_beta   90.00
_cell.angle_gamma   90.00
#
_symmetry.space_group_name_H-M   'P 1'
#
loop_
_entity.id
_entity.type
_entity.pdbx_description
1 polymer ?
#
loop_
_entity_poly.entity_id
_entity_poly.type
_entity_poly.pdbx_seq_one_letter_code
_entity_poly.pdbx_strand_id
1 'polypeptide(L)'
;MAKKHRDSTLEVRPYSAPNWFTRSGVELKRRAIERKGLPPWKQCLFLTLTLDPIIGEPVEAYERGKDRVRRFLSALRDVIGPFPWAWKLEFQDNGYAHWHLIVHYKKRIPRDCLCLIGQWWGLGRTNVERLRYKKFRYLFKYVSKGAFDGDSSEGLNLPEWLLDYENGGRMRFWQTGGGFYTKTQDPDWDVLEGGRYGVGCYGQEYYEPAQEKSTVKRFSYIRRTIRQQWRVWMRKAKVCIRDERCHYPIKSIYVVLRTHYTEFYQKGVNLTLRGKAALSGLCVYLTPAKIMESIEQWQKIQLNRITTISLLMMA
;
A
#
# COMPACT_ATOMS: atom_id res chain seq x y z
N MET A 1 -26.39 44.18 -5.58
CA MET A 1 -26.15 42.95 -6.35
C MET A 1 -25.73 41.84 -5.39
N ALA A 2 -26.57 40.82 -5.18
CA ALA A 2 -26.21 39.69 -4.34
C ALA A 2 -25.03 38.93 -4.98
N LYS A 3 -23.93 38.77 -4.24
CA LYS A 3 -22.83 37.87 -4.65
C LYS A 3 -23.45 36.49 -4.81
N LYS A 4 -23.53 36.01 -6.05
CA LYS A 4 -23.95 34.65 -6.37
C LYS A 4 -22.92 33.73 -5.71
N HIS A 5 -23.25 33.19 -4.53
CA HIS A 5 -22.41 32.19 -3.87
C HIS A 5 -22.14 31.10 -4.90
N ARG A 6 -20.88 30.96 -5.31
CA ARG A 6 -20.49 29.86 -6.18
C ARG A 6 -20.58 28.62 -5.30
N ASP A 7 -21.56 27.76 -5.59
CA ASP A 7 -21.74 26.51 -4.86
C ASP A 7 -20.39 25.82 -4.69
N SER A 8 -20.06 25.45 -3.44
CA SER A 8 -18.80 24.78 -3.13
C SER A 8 -18.72 23.47 -3.93
N THR A 9 -17.80 23.43 -4.89
CA THR A 9 -17.56 22.25 -5.71
C THR A 9 -16.74 21.25 -4.92
N LEU A 10 -17.23 20.01 -4.82
CA LEU A 10 -16.50 18.92 -4.20
C LEU A 10 -15.72 18.16 -5.25
N GLU A 11 -14.44 17.93 -4.98
CA GLU A 11 -13.56 17.11 -5.80
C GLU A 11 -13.57 15.68 -5.26
N VAL A 12 -13.99 14.73 -6.09
CA VAL A 12 -13.99 13.31 -5.76
C VAL A 12 -12.84 12.61 -6.49
N ARG A 13 -11.97 11.96 -5.73
CA ARG A 13 -10.78 11.22 -6.21
C ARG A 13 -10.91 9.73 -5.90
N PRO A 14 -10.26 8.83 -6.68
CA PRO A 14 -10.20 7.42 -6.32
C PRO A 14 -9.45 7.23 -5.00
N TYR A 15 -9.92 6.29 -4.17
CA TYR A 15 -9.19 5.92 -2.96
C TYR A 15 -7.98 5.05 -3.30
N SER A 16 -6.79 5.46 -2.86
CA SER A 16 -5.58 4.63 -2.92
C SER A 16 -5.29 4.04 -1.55
N ALA A 17 -5.60 2.75 -1.37
CA ALA A 17 -5.32 2.06 -0.11
C ALA A 17 -3.80 1.80 0.03
N PRO A 18 -3.18 2.03 1.19
CA PRO A 18 -1.82 1.56 1.43
C PRO A 18 -1.82 0.03 1.50
N ASN A 19 -1.46 -0.63 0.40
CA ASN A 19 -1.46 -2.07 0.21
C ASN A 19 -0.20 -2.52 -0.53
N TRP A 20 -0.03 -3.82 -0.78
CA TRP A 20 1.12 -4.35 -1.52
C TRP A 20 0.80 -4.85 -2.93
N PHE A 21 -0.44 -4.60 -3.37
CA PHE A 21 -1.05 -5.19 -4.55
C PHE A 21 -1.14 -4.22 -5.73
N THR A 22 -1.00 -2.92 -5.49
CA THR A 22 -1.16 -1.84 -6.49
C THR A 22 0.04 -0.88 -6.45
N ARG A 23 0.29 -0.14 -7.54
CA ARG A 23 1.35 0.90 -7.60
C ARG A 23 1.23 1.93 -6.52
N SER A 24 0.08 2.57 -6.49
CA SER A 24 -0.19 3.63 -5.52
C SER A 24 -0.09 3.10 -4.10
N GLY A 25 -0.64 1.91 -3.83
CA GLY A 25 -0.60 1.30 -2.50
C GLY A 25 0.81 0.99 -2.02
N VAL A 26 1.65 0.41 -2.88
CA VAL A 26 3.04 0.07 -2.54
C VAL A 26 3.86 1.34 -2.30
N GLU A 27 3.66 2.38 -3.10
CA GLU A 27 4.33 3.67 -2.90
C GLU A 27 3.94 4.30 -1.55
N LEU A 28 2.67 4.25 -1.17
CA LEU A 28 2.22 4.69 0.15
C LEU A 28 2.86 3.86 1.29
N LYS A 29 2.99 2.53 1.10
CA LYS A 29 3.68 1.65 2.07
C LYS A 29 5.16 1.96 2.17
N ARG A 30 5.85 2.16 1.04
CA ARG A 30 7.26 2.55 0.97
C ARG A 30 7.50 3.81 1.78
N ARG A 31 6.77 4.89 1.46
CA ARG A 31 6.89 6.17 2.20
C ARG A 31 6.61 6.01 3.69
N ALA A 32 5.65 5.16 4.07
CA ALA A 32 5.34 4.91 5.47
C ALA A 32 6.44 4.10 6.20
N ILE A 33 7.16 3.24 5.47
CA ILE A 33 8.29 2.47 5.98
C ILE A 33 9.54 3.35 6.08
N GLU A 34 9.85 4.13 5.05
CA GLU A 34 10.96 5.07 5.03
C GLU A 34 10.85 6.13 6.13
N ARG A 35 9.64 6.63 6.38
CA ARG A 35 9.39 7.56 7.50
C ARG A 35 9.68 6.97 8.88
N LYS A 36 9.67 5.65 9.04
CA LYS A 36 10.09 5.01 10.32
C LYS A 36 11.61 4.96 10.46
N GLY A 37 12.33 5.24 9.37
CA GLY A 37 13.77 5.20 9.26
C GLY A 37 14.30 3.79 8.99
N LEU A 38 15.33 3.70 8.15
CA LEU A 38 15.84 2.46 7.59
C LEU A 38 17.34 2.35 7.84
N PRO A 39 17.86 1.14 8.09
CA PRO A 39 19.29 0.96 8.31
C PRO A 39 20.06 1.31 7.03
N PRO A 40 21.33 1.77 7.15
CA PRO A 40 22.17 2.04 5.98
C PRO A 40 22.31 0.79 5.11
N TRP A 41 21.90 0.88 3.85
CA TRP A 41 21.80 -0.29 2.96
C TRP A 41 23.14 -0.99 2.72
N LYS A 42 24.26 -0.24 2.72
CA LYS A 42 25.63 -0.77 2.60
C LYS A 42 25.98 -1.75 3.73
N GLN A 43 25.30 -1.66 4.86
CA GLN A 43 25.50 -2.49 6.05
C GLN A 43 24.48 -3.64 6.12
N CYS A 44 23.68 -3.84 5.08
CA CYS A 44 22.66 -4.87 5.05
C CYS A 44 23.06 -6.04 4.15
N LEU A 45 22.69 -7.23 4.58
CA LEU A 45 22.61 -8.42 3.76
C LEU A 45 21.21 -8.53 3.17
N PHE A 46 21.15 -9.06 1.95
CA PHE A 46 19.93 -9.39 1.25
C PHE A 46 19.90 -10.89 1.04
N LEU A 47 18.89 -11.55 1.61
CA LEU A 47 18.69 -12.99 1.45
C LEU A 47 17.38 -13.23 0.71
N THR A 48 17.37 -14.15 -0.24
CA THR A 48 16.15 -14.61 -0.90
C THR A 48 15.94 -16.07 -0.57
N LEU A 49 14.77 -16.40 0.00
CA LEU A 49 14.34 -17.76 0.32
C LEU A 49 13.21 -18.13 -0.62
N THR A 50 13.45 -19.09 -1.50
CA THR A 50 12.52 -19.52 -2.54
C THR A 50 12.01 -20.91 -2.20
N LEU A 51 10.69 -21.12 -2.27
CA LEU A 51 10.10 -22.45 -2.15
C LEU A 51 10.31 -23.24 -3.44
N ASP A 52 10.61 -24.52 -3.29
CA ASP A 52 10.62 -25.47 -4.40
C ASP A 52 9.20 -26.04 -4.59
N PRO A 53 8.63 -26.01 -5.81
CA PRO A 53 7.30 -26.60 -6.07
C PRO A 53 7.14 -28.06 -5.67
N ILE A 54 8.23 -28.82 -5.58
CA ILE A 54 8.20 -30.24 -5.17
C ILE A 54 7.64 -30.43 -3.75
N ILE A 55 7.65 -29.39 -2.90
CA ILE A 55 7.19 -29.51 -1.51
C ILE A 55 5.67 -29.53 -1.33
N GLY A 56 4.89 -29.37 -2.41
CA GLY A 56 3.43 -29.45 -2.41
C GLY A 56 2.76 -28.24 -3.07
N GLU A 57 1.44 -28.15 -2.92
CA GLU A 57 0.63 -27.08 -3.49
C GLU A 57 1.01 -25.69 -2.95
N PRO A 58 0.82 -24.59 -3.71
CA PRO A 58 1.27 -23.25 -3.33
C PRO A 58 0.82 -22.77 -1.95
N VAL A 59 -0.43 -23.06 -1.55
CA VAL A 59 -0.97 -22.72 -0.22
C VAL A 59 -0.24 -23.46 0.88
N GLU A 60 -0.02 -24.77 0.71
CA GLU A 60 0.61 -25.61 1.72
C GLU A 60 2.10 -25.27 1.84
N ALA A 61 2.75 -25.05 0.69
CA ALA A 61 4.12 -24.60 0.59
C ALA A 61 4.30 -23.25 1.31
N TYR A 62 3.36 -22.30 1.12
CA TYR A 62 3.35 -21.03 1.85
C TYR A 62 3.25 -21.23 3.36
N GLU A 63 2.33 -22.08 3.84
CA GLU A 63 2.17 -22.36 5.27
C GLU A 63 3.45 -22.95 5.89
N ARG A 64 4.04 -23.95 5.23
CA ARG A 64 5.32 -24.54 5.65
C ARG A 64 6.46 -23.51 5.66
N GLY A 65 6.54 -22.69 4.61
CA GLY A 65 7.54 -21.63 4.47
C GLY A 65 7.41 -20.56 5.55
N LYS A 66 6.19 -20.09 5.82
CA LYS A 66 5.89 -19.08 6.86
C LYS A 66 6.42 -19.50 8.23
N ASP A 67 6.22 -20.77 8.61
CA ASP A 67 6.74 -21.30 9.86
C ASP A 67 8.26 -21.50 9.83
N ARG A 68 8.80 -21.89 8.67
CA ARG A 68 10.24 -22.10 8.49
C ARG A 68 11.05 -20.80 8.58
N VAL A 69 10.55 -19.67 8.09
CA VAL A 69 11.27 -18.37 8.13
C VAL A 69 11.69 -17.99 9.56
N ARG A 70 10.86 -18.27 10.57
CA ARG A 70 11.21 -17.97 11.97
C ARG A 70 12.35 -18.84 12.48
N ARG A 71 12.31 -20.14 12.17
CA ARG A 71 13.37 -21.11 12.51
C ARG A 71 14.68 -20.77 11.79
N PHE A 72 14.59 -20.42 10.51
CA PHE A 72 15.71 -19.93 9.71
C PHE A 72 16.39 -18.71 10.36
N LEU A 73 15.60 -17.70 10.75
CA LEU A 73 16.11 -16.51 11.42
C LEU A 73 16.74 -16.81 12.78
N SER A 74 16.21 -17.79 13.52
CA SER A 74 16.79 -18.23 14.80
C SER A 74 18.15 -18.87 14.59
N ALA A 75 18.22 -19.89 13.72
CA ALA A 75 19.47 -20.59 13.43
C ALA A 75 20.55 -19.65 12.88
N LEU A 76 20.15 -18.68 12.04
CA LEU A 76 21.08 -17.67 11.54
C LEU A 76 21.64 -16.82 12.70
N ARG A 77 20.82 -16.40 13.68
CA ARG A 77 21.27 -15.63 14.85
C ARG A 77 22.22 -16.40 15.75
N ASP A 78 21.99 -17.70 15.93
CA ASP A 78 22.83 -18.54 16.77
C ASP A 78 24.28 -18.57 16.25
N VAL A 79 24.45 -18.41 14.94
CA VAL A 79 25.76 -18.46 14.28
C VAL A 79 26.40 -17.08 14.09
N ILE A 80 25.64 -16.09 13.60
CA ILE A 80 26.21 -14.77 13.27
C ILE A 80 26.00 -13.72 14.36
N GLY A 81 25.32 -14.09 15.46
CA GLY A 81 24.94 -13.20 16.55
C GLY A 81 23.61 -12.48 16.30
N PRO A 82 23.17 -11.64 17.26
CA PRO A 82 21.93 -10.88 17.12
C PRO A 82 22.02 -9.84 16.00
N PHE A 83 20.96 -9.70 15.23
CA PHE A 83 20.84 -8.70 14.17
C PHE A 83 19.41 -8.19 14.04
N PRO A 84 19.21 -6.89 13.76
CA PRO A 84 17.95 -6.39 13.27
C PRO A 84 17.63 -6.95 11.88
N TRP A 85 16.36 -7.20 11.60
CA TRP A 85 15.93 -7.73 10.31
C TRP A 85 14.56 -7.20 9.88
N ALA A 86 14.34 -7.22 8.58
CA ALA A 86 13.02 -7.14 7.96
C ALA A 86 12.90 -8.27 6.93
N TRP A 87 11.67 -8.64 6.61
CA TRP A 87 11.42 -9.42 5.42
C TRP A 87 10.21 -8.91 4.67
N LYS A 88 10.25 -9.14 3.37
CA LYS A 88 9.13 -8.96 2.45
C LYS A 88 8.73 -10.29 1.84
N LEU A 89 7.42 -10.54 1.78
CA LEU A 89 6.84 -11.68 1.07
C LEU A 89 6.45 -11.24 -0.34
N GLU A 90 6.78 -12.06 -1.32
CA GLU A 90 6.39 -11.94 -2.71
C GLU A 90 6.01 -13.31 -3.27
N PHE A 91 5.42 -13.31 -4.45
CA PHE A 91 4.90 -14.46 -5.16
C PHE A 91 5.51 -14.51 -6.55
N GLN A 92 5.91 -15.72 -6.92
CA GLN A 92 6.35 -16.04 -8.26
C GLN A 92 5.15 -16.15 -9.21
N ASP A 93 5.43 -16.16 -10.51
CA ASP A 93 4.40 -16.26 -11.57
C ASP A 93 3.58 -17.57 -11.45
N ASN A 94 4.16 -18.63 -10.89
CA ASN A 94 3.50 -19.91 -10.61
C ASN A 94 2.73 -19.94 -9.27
N GLY A 95 2.63 -18.80 -8.58
CA GLY A 95 1.90 -18.66 -7.32
C GLY A 95 2.63 -19.09 -6.05
N TYR A 96 3.88 -19.58 -6.15
CA TYR A 96 4.68 -19.94 -4.98
C TYR A 96 5.27 -18.71 -4.30
N ALA A 97 5.29 -18.73 -2.97
CA ALA A 97 5.87 -17.67 -2.16
C ALA A 97 7.41 -17.68 -2.19
N HIS A 98 8.01 -16.49 -2.15
CA HIS A 98 9.40 -16.31 -1.75
C HIS A 98 9.54 -15.14 -0.75
N TRP A 99 10.55 -15.23 0.11
CA TRP A 99 10.86 -14.20 1.10
C TRP A 99 12.15 -13.49 0.75
N HIS A 100 12.10 -12.16 0.74
CA HIS A 100 13.27 -11.31 0.69
C HIS A 100 13.57 -10.77 2.08
N LEU A 101 14.68 -11.18 2.68
CA LEU A 101 15.10 -10.76 4.00
C LEU A 101 16.19 -9.69 3.87
N ILE A 102 16.08 -8.69 4.72
CA ILE A 102 17.08 -7.65 4.94
C ILE A 102 17.61 -7.86 6.34
N VAL A 103 18.89 -8.14 6.46
CA VAL A 103 19.55 -8.37 7.74
C VAL A 103 20.60 -7.28 7.94
N HIS A 104 20.45 -6.45 8.97
CA HIS A 104 21.44 -5.41 9.28
C HIS A 104 22.66 -6.07 9.94
N TYR A 105 23.67 -6.35 9.11
CA TYR A 105 24.85 -7.10 9.51
C TYR A 105 26.07 -6.65 8.70
N LYS A 106 27.01 -5.98 9.36
CA LYS A 106 28.19 -5.37 8.73
C LYS A 106 29.26 -6.37 8.32
N LYS A 107 29.43 -7.46 9.07
CA LYS A 107 30.52 -8.43 8.85
C LYS A 107 30.21 -9.34 7.66
N ARG A 108 31.23 -10.01 7.12
CA ARG A 108 31.03 -11.08 6.13
C ARG A 108 30.46 -12.31 6.84
N ILE A 109 29.55 -13.04 6.19
CA ILE A 109 29.14 -14.34 6.69
C ILE A 109 30.32 -15.31 6.48
N PRO A 110 30.75 -16.06 7.50
CA PRO A 110 31.80 -17.07 7.33
C PRO A 110 31.42 -18.09 6.25
N ARG A 111 32.40 -18.57 5.48
CA ARG A 111 32.13 -19.46 4.33
C ARG A 111 31.35 -20.71 4.74
N ASP A 112 31.71 -21.32 5.85
CA ASP A 112 31.05 -22.55 6.33
C ASP A 112 29.58 -22.30 6.69
N CYS A 113 29.26 -21.09 7.17
CA CYS A 113 27.88 -20.69 7.45
C CYS A 113 27.04 -20.54 6.18
N LEU A 114 27.64 -20.20 5.03
CA LEU A 114 26.90 -20.10 3.76
C LEU A 114 26.36 -21.47 3.33
N CYS A 115 27.09 -22.55 3.60
CA CYS A 115 26.62 -23.92 3.32
C CYS A 115 25.40 -24.28 4.20
N LEU A 116 25.38 -23.82 5.45
CA LEU A 116 24.30 -24.09 6.39
C LEU A 116 23.00 -23.32 6.07
N ILE A 117 23.08 -22.16 5.42
CA ILE A 117 21.90 -21.35 5.06
C ILE A 117 20.90 -22.15 4.22
N GLY A 118 21.38 -22.90 3.23
CA GLY A 118 20.54 -23.76 2.40
C GLY A 118 19.87 -24.87 3.22
N GLN A 119 20.61 -25.47 4.15
CA GLN A 119 20.11 -26.53 5.03
C GLN A 119 19.06 -26.02 6.02
N TRP A 120 19.28 -24.85 6.63
CA TRP A 120 18.33 -24.23 7.54
C TRP A 120 17.04 -23.85 6.83
N TRP A 121 17.13 -23.36 5.59
CA TRP A 121 15.95 -23.12 4.78
C TRP A 121 15.24 -24.44 4.46
N GLY A 122 15.93 -25.37 3.80
CA GLY A 122 15.49 -26.76 3.59
C GLY A 122 14.18 -26.93 2.81
N LEU A 123 13.63 -25.86 2.23
CA LEU A 123 12.38 -25.86 1.47
C LEU A 123 12.56 -25.43 0.01
N GLY A 124 13.80 -25.27 -0.43
CA GLY A 124 14.15 -24.86 -1.79
C GLY A 124 15.45 -24.08 -1.84
N ARG A 125 15.49 -23.03 -2.66
CA ARG A 125 16.73 -22.31 -2.97
C ARG A 125 16.94 -21.09 -2.09
N THR A 126 18.19 -20.80 -1.80
CA THR A 126 18.62 -19.60 -1.08
C THR A 126 19.60 -18.80 -1.92
N ASN A 127 19.49 -17.48 -1.90
CA ASN A 127 20.51 -16.57 -2.42
C ASN A 127 20.91 -15.57 -1.33
N VAL A 128 22.20 -15.28 -1.20
CA VAL A 128 22.75 -14.38 -0.17
C VAL A 128 23.70 -13.39 -0.83
N GLU A 129 23.45 -12.11 -0.62
CA GLU A 129 24.30 -11.06 -1.18
C GLU A 129 24.32 -9.80 -0.30
N ARG A 130 25.22 -8.87 -0.63
CA ARG A 130 25.18 -7.52 -0.08
C ARG A 130 24.05 -6.73 -0.72
N LEU A 131 23.27 -6.04 0.10
CA LEU A 131 22.22 -5.18 -0.40
C LEU A 131 22.85 -4.00 -1.18
N ARG A 132 22.31 -3.74 -2.38
CA ARG A 132 22.63 -2.57 -3.20
C ARG A 132 21.43 -1.64 -3.22
N TYR A 133 21.65 -0.33 -3.35
CA TYR A 133 20.57 0.66 -3.41
C TYR A 133 19.45 0.31 -4.40
N LYS A 134 19.81 -0.09 -5.64
CA LYS A 134 18.84 -0.52 -6.66
C LYS A 134 17.97 -1.70 -6.19
N LYS A 135 18.56 -2.69 -5.51
CA LYS A 135 17.83 -3.85 -4.94
C LYS A 135 16.95 -3.45 -3.76
N PHE A 136 17.36 -2.44 -3.00
CA PHE A 136 16.52 -1.89 -1.94
C PHE A 136 15.25 -1.23 -2.49
N ARG A 137 15.33 -0.42 -3.54
CA ARG A 137 14.11 0.10 -4.19
C ARG A 137 13.28 -1.02 -4.81
N TYR A 138 13.94 -2.05 -5.35
CA TYR A 138 13.27 -3.23 -5.90
C TYR A 138 12.44 -3.99 -4.83
N LEU A 139 12.83 -3.95 -3.56
CA LEU A 139 12.02 -4.49 -2.47
C LEU A 139 10.68 -3.80 -2.35
N PHE A 140 10.51 -2.56 -2.80
CA PHE A 140 9.19 -1.91 -2.80
C PHE A 140 8.50 -2.04 -4.16
N LYS A 141 8.69 -3.15 -4.86
CA LYS A 141 7.82 -3.55 -5.98
C LYS A 141 6.55 -4.27 -5.48
N TYR A 142 5.60 -4.55 -6.35
CA TYR A 142 4.43 -5.38 -6.03
C TYR A 142 4.81 -6.76 -5.55
N VAL A 143 3.88 -7.40 -4.87
CA VAL A 143 4.05 -8.77 -4.35
C VAL A 143 3.92 -9.83 -5.44
N SER A 144 3.35 -9.48 -6.59
CA SER A 144 3.20 -10.37 -7.75
C SER A 144 3.68 -9.63 -9.00
N LYS A 145 4.37 -10.34 -9.89
CA LYS A 145 4.67 -9.82 -11.23
C LYS A 145 3.37 -9.78 -12.02
N GLY A 146 3.11 -8.65 -12.68
CA GLY A 146 1.87 -8.49 -13.45
C GLY A 146 0.70 -7.89 -12.67
N ALA A 147 0.87 -7.52 -11.39
CA ALA A 147 -0.10 -6.73 -10.61
C ALA A 147 -0.29 -5.28 -11.11
N PHE A 148 -0.14 -5.03 -12.42
CA PHE A 148 -0.13 -3.70 -12.99
C PHE A 148 -1.53 -3.10 -13.10
N ASP A 149 -1.60 -1.82 -12.73
CA ASP A 149 -2.78 -0.93 -12.74
C ASP A 149 -3.23 -0.53 -14.17
N GLY A 150 -3.29 -1.47 -15.11
CA GLY A 150 -3.65 -1.19 -16.51
C GLY A 150 -5.02 -1.74 -16.87
N ASP A 151 -6.03 -0.86 -16.89
CA ASP A 151 -7.32 -0.88 -17.62
C ASP A 151 -8.22 -2.13 -17.65
N SER A 152 -7.76 -3.28 -17.17
CA SER A 152 -8.64 -4.42 -16.99
C SER A 152 -9.52 -4.13 -15.78
N SER A 153 -10.80 -3.97 -16.07
CA SER A 153 -11.91 -4.12 -15.11
C SER A 153 -11.90 -5.48 -14.39
N GLU A 154 -10.94 -6.35 -14.69
CA GLU A 154 -10.85 -7.77 -14.29
C GLU A 154 -10.05 -8.04 -13.00
N GLY A 155 -9.38 -7.05 -12.40
CA GLY A 155 -8.99 -7.10 -10.99
C GLY A 155 -7.51 -7.39 -10.67
N LEU A 156 -7.26 -7.81 -9.42
CA LEU A 156 -5.91 -8.00 -8.88
C LEU A 156 -5.25 -9.24 -9.48
N ASN A 157 -4.12 -9.08 -10.19
CA ASN A 157 -3.31 -10.20 -10.67
C ASN A 157 -2.44 -10.78 -9.53
N LEU A 158 -3.12 -11.50 -8.64
CA LEU A 158 -2.55 -12.25 -7.53
C LEU A 158 -2.91 -13.73 -7.71
N PRO A 159 -2.14 -14.66 -7.11
CA PRO A 159 -2.53 -16.07 -7.10
C PRO A 159 -3.95 -16.23 -6.57
N GLU A 160 -4.78 -17.02 -7.25
CA GLU A 160 -6.20 -17.13 -6.92
C GLU A 160 -6.42 -17.58 -5.47
N TRP A 161 -5.60 -18.54 -5.01
CA TRP A 161 -5.63 -18.99 -3.62
C TRP A 161 -5.38 -17.85 -2.63
N LEU A 162 -4.54 -16.86 -2.97
CA LEU A 162 -4.19 -15.74 -2.09
C LEU A 162 -5.36 -14.75 -1.96
N LEU A 163 -6.13 -14.56 -3.03
CA LEU A 163 -7.28 -13.67 -3.04
C LEU A 163 -8.34 -14.11 -2.03
N ASP A 164 -8.54 -15.43 -1.91
CA ASP A 164 -9.57 -16.04 -1.06
C ASP A 164 -9.03 -16.75 0.18
N TYR A 165 -7.71 -16.73 0.38
CA TYR A 165 -7.09 -17.24 1.59
C TYR A 165 -7.73 -16.60 2.83
N GLU A 166 -8.28 -17.42 3.72
CA GLU A 166 -9.09 -16.96 4.87
C GLU A 166 -8.31 -16.03 5.80
N ASN A 167 -7.00 -16.26 5.91
CA ASN A 167 -6.09 -15.42 6.67
C ASN A 167 -5.38 -14.37 5.81
N GLY A 168 -5.76 -14.22 4.54
CA GLY A 168 -5.16 -13.30 3.57
C GLY A 168 -5.19 -11.86 4.02
N GLY A 169 -6.29 -11.43 4.67
CA GLY A 169 -6.36 -10.09 5.26
C GLY A 169 -5.41 -9.82 6.42
N ARG A 170 -4.81 -10.87 7.01
CA ARG A 170 -3.79 -10.81 8.06
C ARG A 170 -2.40 -11.17 7.56
N MET A 171 -2.28 -11.53 6.28
CA MET A 171 -1.01 -11.87 5.68
C MET A 171 -0.09 -10.65 5.78
N ARG A 172 1.07 -10.87 6.42
CA ARG A 172 2.09 -9.84 6.53
C ARG A 172 2.95 -9.95 5.27
N PHE A 173 2.91 -8.92 4.45
CA PHE A 173 3.81 -8.81 3.31
C PHE A 173 5.11 -8.10 3.67
N TRP A 174 5.13 -7.40 4.81
CA TRP A 174 6.31 -6.77 5.39
C TRP A 174 6.28 -6.98 6.89
N GLN A 175 7.37 -7.51 7.44
CA GLN A 175 7.54 -7.71 8.87
C GLN A 175 8.95 -7.37 9.28
N THR A 176 9.10 -6.81 10.48
CA THR A 176 10.39 -6.43 11.05
C THR A 176 10.60 -7.10 12.40
N GLY A 177 11.86 -7.40 12.70
CA GLY A 177 12.34 -7.69 14.05
C GLY A 177 12.56 -6.42 14.87
N GLY A 178 12.86 -6.59 16.15
CA GLY A 178 13.25 -5.49 17.03
C GLY A 178 14.50 -4.77 16.53
N GLY A 179 14.53 -3.44 16.67
CA GLY A 179 15.68 -2.61 16.31
C GLY A 179 15.92 -2.40 14.80
N PHE A 180 15.03 -2.88 13.92
CA PHE A 180 15.24 -2.73 12.48
C PHE A 180 15.12 -1.29 12.00
N TYR A 181 14.08 -0.58 12.46
CA TYR A 181 13.90 0.82 12.11
C TYR A 181 14.88 1.69 12.92
N THR A 182 15.68 2.51 12.22
CA THR A 182 16.67 3.39 12.83
C THR A 182 16.14 4.82 12.86
N LYS A 183 16.21 5.52 14.00
CA LYS A 183 15.76 6.93 14.07
C LYS A 183 16.59 7.88 13.20
N THR A 184 17.78 7.45 12.79
CA THR A 184 18.62 8.14 11.82
C THR A 184 18.04 7.95 10.42
N GLN A 185 17.42 8.99 9.87
CA GLN A 185 17.32 9.15 8.42
C GLN A 185 18.73 9.41 7.90
N ASP A 186 19.23 8.53 7.05
CA ASP A 186 20.48 8.77 6.33
C ASP A 186 20.19 9.82 5.23
N PRO A 187 20.87 10.98 5.20
CA PRO A 187 20.67 12.00 4.15
C PRO A 187 20.96 11.48 2.74
N ASP A 188 21.69 10.37 2.58
CA ASP A 188 21.97 9.75 1.27
C ASP A 188 20.72 9.20 0.55
N TRP A 189 19.57 9.07 1.23
CA TRP A 189 18.35 8.54 0.60
C TRP A 189 17.69 9.53 -0.37
N ASP A 190 17.73 10.83 -0.09
CA ASP A 190 17.05 11.87 -0.87
C ASP A 190 17.92 12.44 -2.02
N VAL A 191 19.25 12.36 -1.88
CA VAL A 191 20.20 12.99 -2.82
C VAL A 191 20.27 12.29 -4.20
N LEU A 192 19.77 11.05 -4.32
CA LEU A 192 19.82 10.28 -5.57
C LEU A 192 18.59 10.44 -6.47
N GLU A 193 17.61 11.28 -6.12
CA GLU A 193 16.37 11.46 -6.91
C GLU A 193 16.47 12.44 -8.09
N GLY A 194 17.64 13.01 -8.38
CA GLY A 194 17.86 13.93 -9.52
C GLY A 194 17.81 13.31 -10.93
N GLY A 195 17.43 12.05 -11.08
CA GLY A 195 17.52 11.29 -12.33
C GLY A 195 16.17 10.91 -12.95
N ARG A 196 15.60 11.79 -13.76
CA ARG A 196 14.67 11.52 -14.88
C ARG A 196 13.62 10.42 -14.64
N TYR A 197 12.67 10.66 -13.74
CA TYR A 197 11.29 10.23 -13.97
C TYR A 197 10.43 11.47 -13.83
N GLY A 198 9.99 12.03 -14.97
CA GLY A 198 9.01 13.09 -15.03
C GLY A 198 7.67 12.60 -14.50
N VAL A 199 7.55 12.50 -13.19
CA VAL A 199 6.25 12.55 -12.53
C VAL A 199 5.97 14.03 -12.40
N GLY A 200 5.07 14.54 -13.27
CA GLY A 200 4.67 15.94 -13.24
C GLY A 200 4.40 16.38 -11.80
N CYS A 201 4.88 17.57 -11.47
CA CYS A 201 4.82 18.20 -10.16
C CYS A 201 3.35 18.39 -9.73
N TYR A 202 2.71 17.32 -9.29
CA TYR A 202 1.59 17.41 -8.37
C TYR A 202 2.21 17.81 -7.04
N GLY A 203 1.86 19.00 -6.57
CA GLY A 203 2.41 19.61 -5.36
C GLY A 203 2.56 18.59 -4.23
N GLN A 204 3.64 18.73 -3.46
CA GLN A 204 3.90 17.99 -2.23
C GLN A 204 2.75 18.24 -1.22
N GLU A 205 1.59 17.63 -1.43
CA GLU A 205 0.57 17.48 -0.41
C GLU A 205 1.16 16.51 0.61
N TYR A 206 1.52 17.05 1.78
CA TYR A 206 1.90 16.27 2.95
C TYR A 206 0.80 15.26 3.25
N TYR A 207 1.03 14.00 2.84
CA TYR A 207 0.18 12.89 3.23
C TYR A 207 0.52 12.51 4.67
N GLU A 208 -0.07 13.23 5.62
CA GLU A 208 -0.39 12.61 6.89
C GLU A 208 -1.50 11.60 6.60
N PRO A 209 -1.25 10.27 6.68
CA PRO A 209 -2.36 9.34 6.71
C PRO A 209 -3.19 9.78 7.91
N ALA A 210 -4.37 10.35 7.65
CA ALA A 210 -5.35 10.59 8.69
C ALA A 210 -5.46 9.24 9.42
N GLN A 211 -4.92 9.18 10.64
CA GLN A 211 -5.11 8.00 11.47
C GLN A 211 -6.62 7.90 11.58
N GLU A 212 -7.20 6.89 10.93
CA GLU A 212 -8.60 6.55 11.04
C GLU A 212 -8.78 6.18 12.51
N LYS A 213 -8.99 7.20 13.37
CA LYS A 213 -9.36 7.04 14.76
C LYS A 213 -10.76 6.47 14.70
N SER A 214 -10.85 5.16 14.47
CA SER A 214 -12.11 4.45 14.36
C SER A 214 -12.79 4.56 15.73
N THR A 215 -13.65 5.56 15.86
CA THR A 215 -14.57 5.69 17.00
C THR A 215 -15.56 4.52 17.06
N VAL A 216 -15.61 3.68 16.01
CA VAL A 216 -16.33 2.41 15.98
C VAL A 216 -15.47 1.30 16.64
N LYS A 217 -15.29 1.40 17.96
CA LYS A 217 -14.82 0.28 18.79
C LYS A 217 -15.93 -0.79 18.84
N ARG A 218 -15.99 -1.74 17.90
CA ARG A 218 -16.50 -3.13 18.09
C ARG A 218 -16.72 -3.96 16.81
N PHE A 219 -16.72 -3.40 15.60
CA PHE A 219 -16.91 -4.19 14.36
C PHE A 219 -15.62 -4.77 13.76
N SER A 220 -14.49 -4.71 14.47
CA SER A 220 -13.14 -4.94 13.92
C SER A 220 -12.71 -6.41 13.77
N TYR A 221 -13.61 -7.38 13.75
CA TYR A 221 -13.23 -8.81 13.73
C TYR A 221 -13.78 -9.64 12.59
N ILE A 222 -14.52 -9.06 11.63
CA ILE A 222 -14.84 -9.80 10.42
C ILE A 222 -13.54 -9.97 9.62
N ARG A 223 -13.01 -11.19 9.61
CA ARG A 223 -11.86 -11.55 8.77
C ARG A 223 -12.29 -11.33 7.32
N ARG A 224 -11.55 -10.48 6.62
CA ARG A 224 -11.77 -10.23 5.20
C ARG A 224 -10.64 -10.83 4.39
N THR A 225 -10.98 -11.59 3.35
CA THR A 225 -10.01 -12.02 2.34
C THR A 225 -9.48 -10.80 1.57
N ILE A 226 -8.40 -10.97 0.80
CA ILE A 226 -7.86 -9.87 -0.02
C ILE A 226 -8.89 -9.43 -1.05
N ARG A 227 -9.63 -10.38 -1.66
CA ARG A 227 -10.73 -10.10 -2.60
C ARG A 227 -11.81 -9.22 -1.96
N GLN A 228 -12.22 -9.54 -0.74
CA GLN A 228 -13.23 -8.76 -0.02
C GLN A 228 -12.73 -7.35 0.34
N GLN A 229 -11.46 -7.21 0.73
CA GLN A 229 -10.85 -5.89 0.98
C GLN A 229 -10.78 -5.06 -0.30
N TRP A 230 -10.37 -5.67 -1.40
CA TRP A 230 -10.30 -5.03 -2.71
C TRP A 230 -11.65 -4.47 -3.16
N ARG A 231 -12.72 -5.28 -3.08
CA ARG A 231 -14.09 -4.84 -3.40
C ARG A 231 -14.51 -3.60 -2.61
N VAL A 232 -14.13 -3.53 -1.33
CA VAL A 232 -14.41 -2.36 -0.50
C VAL A 232 -13.60 -1.15 -0.97
N TRP A 233 -12.32 -1.31 -1.28
CA TRP A 233 -11.47 -0.21 -1.76
C TRP A 233 -11.92 0.34 -3.11
N MET A 234 -12.38 -0.52 -4.01
CA MET A 234 -12.91 -0.11 -5.32
C MET A 234 -14.17 0.75 -5.22
N ARG A 235 -14.88 0.67 -4.09
CA ARG A 235 -16.04 1.52 -3.79
C ARG A 235 -15.66 2.74 -2.94
N LYS A 236 -14.44 2.83 -2.42
CA LYS A 236 -14.01 3.98 -1.62
C LYS A 236 -13.56 5.12 -2.51
N ALA A 237 -13.89 6.35 -2.09
CA ALA A 237 -13.43 7.57 -2.73
C ALA A 237 -12.94 8.57 -1.68
N LYS A 238 -12.00 9.43 -2.07
CA LYS A 238 -11.55 10.58 -1.28
C LYS A 238 -12.30 11.81 -1.78
N VAL A 239 -13.08 12.45 -0.90
CA VAL A 239 -13.77 13.71 -1.19
C VAL A 239 -12.98 14.85 -0.58
N CYS A 240 -12.55 15.78 -1.42
CA CYS A 240 -11.85 17.00 -1.06
C CYS A 240 -12.77 18.19 -1.28
N ILE A 241 -12.74 19.15 -0.35
CA ILE A 241 -13.48 20.41 -0.48
C ILE A 241 -12.51 21.46 -0.99
N ARG A 242 -12.91 22.16 -2.05
CA ARG A 242 -12.18 23.33 -2.54
C ARG A 242 -12.91 24.60 -2.13
N ASP A 243 -12.16 25.61 -1.74
CA ASP A 243 -12.69 26.96 -1.64
C ASP A 243 -12.80 27.62 -3.03
N GLU A 244 -13.36 28.83 -3.05
CA GLU A 244 -13.54 29.61 -4.26
C GLU A 244 -12.22 29.98 -4.97
N ARG A 245 -11.09 29.93 -4.24
CA ARG A 245 -9.74 30.19 -4.75
C ARG A 245 -9.03 28.90 -5.18
N CYS A 246 -9.74 27.78 -5.23
CA CYS A 246 -9.19 26.45 -5.50
C CYS A 246 -8.15 25.97 -4.47
N HIS A 247 -8.10 26.56 -3.27
CA HIS A 247 -7.35 26.03 -2.15
C HIS A 247 -8.16 24.94 -1.45
N TYR A 248 -7.47 24.10 -0.66
CA TYR A 248 -8.08 23.05 0.15
C TYR A 248 -8.09 23.47 1.62
N PRO A 249 -9.12 24.21 2.08
CA PRO A 249 -9.15 24.75 3.44
C PRO A 249 -9.36 23.66 4.50
N ILE A 250 -9.91 22.48 4.13
CA ILE A 250 -10.34 21.43 5.06
C ILE A 250 -9.86 20.04 4.64
N LYS A 251 -9.51 19.23 5.65
CA LYS A 251 -9.14 17.81 5.58
C LYS A 251 -10.13 17.03 4.70
N SER A 252 -9.58 16.30 3.73
CA SER A 252 -10.33 15.34 2.93
C SER A 252 -11.02 14.27 3.78
N ILE A 253 -12.13 13.73 3.30
CA ILE A 253 -12.77 12.55 3.87
C ILE A 253 -12.83 11.37 2.92
N TYR A 254 -12.92 10.18 3.49
CA TYR A 254 -13.14 8.95 2.74
C TYR A 254 -14.61 8.55 2.84
N VAL A 255 -15.23 8.32 1.69
CA VAL A 255 -16.61 7.84 1.57
C VAL A 255 -16.62 6.48 0.86
N VAL A 256 -17.69 5.73 1.04
CA VAL A 256 -18.02 4.48 0.35
C VAL A 256 -19.18 4.78 -0.60
N LEU A 257 -18.91 4.59 -1.88
CA LEU A 257 -19.85 4.73 -2.98
C LEU A 257 -20.77 3.50 -3.04
N ARG A 258 -21.99 3.70 -3.53
CA ARG A 258 -22.96 2.63 -3.82
C ARG A 258 -22.52 1.73 -4.97
N THR A 259 -21.64 2.24 -5.82
CA THR A 259 -21.11 1.59 -7.03
C THR A 259 -19.59 1.59 -7.02
N HIS A 260 -18.96 0.89 -7.95
CA HIS A 260 -17.51 0.99 -8.15
C HIS A 260 -17.12 2.42 -8.55
N TYR A 261 -15.91 2.84 -8.19
CA TYR A 261 -15.41 4.17 -8.54
C TYR A 261 -15.39 4.38 -10.06
N THR A 262 -15.05 3.37 -10.85
CA THR A 262 -15.04 3.45 -12.32
C THR A 262 -16.42 3.76 -12.89
N GLU A 263 -17.48 3.11 -12.37
CA GLU A 263 -18.86 3.40 -12.76
C GLU A 263 -19.29 4.81 -12.33
N PHE A 264 -18.92 5.21 -11.11
CA PHE A 264 -19.15 6.57 -10.62
C PHE A 264 -18.45 7.61 -11.50
N TYR A 265 -17.21 7.34 -11.90
CA TYR A 265 -16.42 8.19 -12.78
C TYR A 265 -17.05 8.30 -14.17
N GLN A 266 -17.50 7.21 -14.78
CA GLN A 266 -18.24 7.22 -16.05
C GLN A 266 -19.55 8.01 -15.96
N LYS A 267 -20.28 7.92 -14.83
CA LYS A 267 -21.44 8.80 -14.58
C LYS A 267 -21.01 10.27 -14.52
N GLY A 268 -19.88 10.56 -13.86
CA GLY A 268 -19.25 11.88 -13.85
C GLY A 268 -18.95 12.41 -15.25
N VAL A 269 -18.34 11.60 -16.11
CA VAL A 269 -18.09 11.92 -17.53
C VAL A 269 -19.39 12.27 -18.25
N ASN A 270 -20.42 11.45 -18.11
CA ASN A 270 -21.73 11.72 -18.73
C ASN A 270 -22.38 13.01 -18.20
N LEU A 271 -22.18 13.35 -16.92
CA LEU A 271 -22.65 14.61 -16.35
C LEU A 271 -21.84 15.80 -16.86
N THR A 272 -20.54 15.65 -17.06
CA THR A 272 -19.67 16.69 -17.64
C THR A 272 -20.07 17.01 -19.07
N LEU A 273 -20.35 15.99 -19.89
CA LEU A 273 -20.88 16.17 -21.25
C LEU A 273 -22.21 16.96 -21.28
N ARG A 274 -22.95 16.96 -20.16
CA ARG A 274 -24.22 17.69 -20.00
C ARG A 274 -24.05 19.04 -19.28
N GLY A 275 -22.82 19.49 -19.00
CA GLY A 275 -22.54 20.73 -18.27
C GLY A 275 -22.92 20.68 -16.78
N LYS A 276 -23.11 19.49 -16.20
CA LYS A 276 -23.53 19.29 -14.80
C LYS A 276 -22.39 18.90 -13.85
N ALA A 277 -21.19 18.72 -14.38
CA ALA A 277 -19.98 18.33 -13.65
C ALA A 277 -18.74 18.82 -14.41
N ALA A 278 -17.57 18.74 -13.78
CA ALA A 278 -16.29 18.91 -14.46
C ALA A 278 -15.36 17.71 -14.19
N LEU A 279 -14.32 17.54 -15.01
CA LEU A 279 -13.31 16.49 -14.85
C LEU A 279 -11.90 17.08 -14.87
N SER A 280 -10.98 16.43 -14.14
CA SER A 280 -9.53 16.66 -14.27
C SER A 280 -8.78 15.38 -13.91
N GLY A 281 -8.08 14.78 -14.88
CA GLY A 281 -7.45 13.47 -14.71
C GLY A 281 -8.47 12.41 -14.28
N LEU A 282 -8.25 11.78 -13.13
CA LEU A 282 -9.17 10.78 -12.53
C LEU A 282 -10.17 11.38 -11.53
N CYS A 283 -10.33 12.70 -11.50
CA CYS A 283 -11.16 13.40 -10.54
C CYS A 283 -12.48 13.84 -11.16
N VAL A 284 -13.57 13.75 -10.39
CA VAL A 284 -14.89 14.29 -10.76
C VAL A 284 -15.26 15.43 -9.83
N TYR A 285 -15.65 16.56 -10.40
CA TYR A 285 -16.15 17.72 -9.65
C TYR A 285 -17.68 17.74 -9.70
N LEU A 286 -18.31 17.67 -8.54
CA LEU A 286 -19.75 17.56 -8.39
C LEU A 286 -20.27 18.49 -7.29
N THR A 287 -21.56 18.79 -7.36
CA THR A 287 -22.28 19.43 -6.26
C THR A 287 -22.46 18.43 -5.11
N PRO A 288 -22.59 18.92 -3.85
CA PRO A 288 -22.86 18.06 -2.70
C PRO A 288 -24.06 17.13 -2.90
N ALA A 289 -25.16 17.64 -3.48
CA ALA A 289 -26.37 16.85 -3.75
C ALA A 289 -26.08 15.62 -4.63
N LYS A 290 -25.27 15.77 -5.68
CA LYS A 290 -24.92 14.67 -6.60
C LYS A 290 -24.03 13.62 -5.96
N ILE A 291 -23.14 14.02 -5.06
CA ILE A 291 -22.34 13.07 -4.28
C ILE A 291 -23.21 12.32 -3.27
N MET A 292 -24.15 13.02 -2.63
CA MET A 292 -25.10 12.42 -1.67
C MET A 292 -26.00 11.35 -2.29
N GLU A 293 -26.33 11.44 -3.58
CA GLU A 293 -27.03 10.39 -4.33
C GLU A 293 -26.18 9.11 -4.49
N SER A 294 -24.85 9.25 -4.48
CA SER A 294 -23.89 8.20 -4.85
C SER A 294 -23.21 7.49 -3.67
N ILE A 295 -23.34 8.02 -2.44
CA ILE A 295 -22.74 7.44 -1.22
C ILE A 295 -23.73 6.59 -0.41
N GLU A 296 -23.20 5.71 0.44
CA GLU A 296 -24.02 4.94 1.39
C GLU A 296 -24.75 5.85 2.39
N GLN A 297 -25.98 5.47 2.77
CA GLN A 297 -26.88 6.34 3.54
C GLN A 297 -26.31 6.78 4.89
N TRP A 298 -25.58 5.90 5.59
CA TRP A 298 -25.00 6.19 6.89
C TRP A 298 -23.85 7.22 6.83
N GLN A 299 -23.23 7.42 5.66
CA GLN A 299 -22.14 8.40 5.46
C GLN A 299 -22.64 9.79 5.07
N LYS A 300 -23.91 9.92 4.68
CA LYS A 300 -24.55 11.21 4.34
C LYS A 300 -24.42 12.22 5.49
N ILE A 301 -24.55 11.75 6.73
CA ILE A 301 -24.43 12.59 7.94
C ILE A 301 -23.01 13.16 8.06
N GLN A 302 -21.98 12.35 7.77
CA GLN A 302 -20.59 12.80 7.86
C GLN A 302 -20.28 13.85 6.80
N LEU A 303 -20.72 13.63 5.55
CA LEU A 303 -20.52 14.59 4.47
C LEU A 303 -21.25 15.90 4.76
N ASN A 304 -22.51 15.85 5.22
CA ASN A 304 -23.29 17.03 5.59
C ASN A 304 -22.59 17.88 6.66
N ARG A 305 -22.09 17.25 7.74
CA ARG A 305 -21.36 17.96 8.81
C ARG A 305 -20.16 18.73 8.26
N ILE A 306 -19.42 18.11 7.36
CA ILE A 306 -18.20 18.68 6.79
C ILE A 306 -18.51 19.80 5.81
N THR A 307 -19.53 19.64 4.96
CA THR A 307 -19.99 20.73 4.09
C THR A 307 -20.49 21.91 4.91
N THR A 308 -21.23 21.68 6.00
CA THR A 308 -21.70 22.76 6.89
C THR A 308 -20.54 23.49 7.56
N ILE A 309 -19.54 22.76 8.11
CA ILE A 309 -18.34 23.38 8.70
C ILE A 309 -17.58 24.20 7.65
N SER A 310 -17.48 23.68 6.43
CA SER A 310 -16.79 24.38 5.34
C SER A 310 -17.48 25.68 4.96
N LEU A 311 -18.81 25.67 4.85
CA LEU A 311 -19.59 26.88 4.59
C LEU A 311 -19.45 27.90 5.72
N LEU A 312 -19.40 27.45 6.98
CA LEU A 312 -19.18 28.32 8.15
C LEU A 312 -17.77 28.92 8.19
N MET A 313 -16.74 28.21 7.71
CA MET A 313 -15.36 28.73 7.64
C MET A 313 -15.13 29.68 6.45
N MET A 314 -16.02 29.68 5.47
CA MET A 314 -15.97 30.54 4.28
C MET A 314 -16.82 31.81 4.40
N ALA A 315 -17.74 31.86 5.37
CA ALA A 315 -18.60 33.00 5.68
C ALA A 315 -17.87 34.01 6.59
#